data_AF-A0AA37Q4A3-F1
#
_entry.id   AF-A0AA37Q4A3-F1
#
_cell.length_a   1.000
_cell.length_b   1.000
_cell.length_c   1.000
_cell.angle_alpha   90.00
_cell.angle_beta   90.00
_cell.angle_gamma   90.00
#
_symmetry.space_group_name_H-M   'P 1'
#
loop_
_entity.id
_entity.type
_entity.pdbx_description
1 polymer ?
#
loop_
_entity_poly.entity_id
_entity_poly.type
_entity_poly.pdbx_seq_one_letter_code
_entity_poly.pdbx_strand_id
1 'polypeptide(L)'
;MSFPPFRAARRLARAARLPFCALVLALPLRAQPAAPPSTLTWAQLAAAPGASSQEVAWLKAHLSDAERAEVSALVGALSAPAAAQVMGSYLFADGSVHVPFTGARALADSLYLRPADGLAGRVRVAYLAARLRVATREGWERLGVFATEFRGAPGDALAKAPTLDARVRPARGVTLDLRLDFAPAESLLAVVGTPDVAPTVAAARLRGPAFDALVAHRNQRFYSLPWTRELMALNVARAASTLPVDRLYAWANPKGFLDYADVARHGARYRALLDTLHVRGPALLDGVVARIAPYLPAGTRLDRTVSLFFADGADGWASSGVAAVDLEWFKDDWPRLRGTLTHETFHAAQAAVRRPSAVAVTARDSVLRRAAEALFSEGTANWIAPARDMPAEERAAAVRLGSARVDSVVAAVARGDVAGAHALVDRGISGAGPFYALGEAMTATIVEALGPSALADVLPRGGVAFVKRYSRAVSQRGGTAALLTTRSVSAIAALRD
;
A
#
# COMPACT_ATOMS: atom_id res chain seq x y z
N MET A 1 -2.09 11.73 26.44
CA MET A 1 -1.55 13.08 26.68
C MET A 1 -1.17 13.71 25.35
N SER A 2 -1.62 14.94 25.08
CA SER A 2 -1.35 15.68 23.83
C SER A 2 -0.33 16.78 24.10
N PHE A 3 0.79 16.78 23.38
CA PHE A 3 1.90 17.70 23.60
C PHE A 3 1.51 19.20 23.42
N PRO A 4 1.88 20.08 24.36
CA PRO A 4 1.67 21.53 24.27
C PRO A 4 2.21 22.20 23.00
N PRO A 5 3.44 21.90 22.49
CA PRO A 5 3.97 22.57 21.30
C PRO A 5 3.22 22.21 20.01
N PHE A 6 2.68 21.00 19.89
CA PHE A 6 1.91 20.59 18.71
C PHE A 6 0.51 21.23 18.67
N ARG A 7 -0.13 21.39 19.84
CA ARG A 7 -1.38 22.15 19.96
C ARG A 7 -1.14 23.64 19.70
N ALA A 8 -0.04 24.20 20.21
CA ALA A 8 0.34 25.59 19.94
C ALA A 8 0.64 25.82 18.46
N ALA A 9 1.43 24.94 17.82
CA ALA A 9 1.73 24.99 16.39
C ALA A 9 0.49 24.82 15.51
N ARG A 10 -0.41 23.87 15.83
CA ARG A 10 -1.70 23.73 15.13
C ARG A 10 -2.62 24.93 15.35
N ARG A 11 -2.64 25.50 16.55
CA ARG A 11 -3.42 26.72 16.86
C ARG A 11 -2.86 27.93 16.13
N LEU A 12 -1.53 28.09 16.07
CA LEU A 12 -0.84 29.13 15.32
C LEU A 12 -1.06 28.99 13.81
N ALA A 13 -0.93 27.78 13.25
CA ALA A 13 -1.21 27.50 11.85
C ALA A 13 -2.67 27.81 11.49
N ARG A 14 -3.63 27.37 12.33
CA ARG A 14 -5.06 27.72 12.18
C ARG A 14 -5.31 29.22 12.29
N ALA A 15 -4.71 29.89 13.27
CA ALA A 15 -4.88 31.33 13.48
C ALA A 15 -4.29 32.15 12.32
N ALA A 16 -3.16 31.72 11.77
CA ALA A 16 -2.50 32.37 10.64
C ALA A 16 -3.08 31.97 9.27
N ARG A 17 -4.09 31.08 9.22
CA ARG A 17 -4.58 30.43 7.99
C ARG A 17 -3.46 29.82 7.14
N LEU A 18 -2.34 29.48 7.77
CA LEU A 18 -1.23 28.82 7.11
C LEU A 18 -1.49 27.31 7.12
N PRO A 19 -1.29 26.60 6.00
CA PRO A 19 -1.27 25.15 6.03
C PRO A 19 -0.22 24.71 7.05
N PHE A 20 -0.53 23.72 7.89
CA PHE A 20 0.39 23.25 8.94
C PHE A 20 1.79 22.91 8.39
N CYS A 21 1.87 22.46 7.15
CA CYS A 21 3.12 22.25 6.41
C CYS A 21 3.98 23.52 6.31
N ALA A 22 3.40 24.70 6.14
CA ALA A 22 4.14 25.97 6.11
C ALA A 22 4.85 26.26 7.44
N LEU A 23 4.31 25.81 8.58
CA LEU A 23 4.96 25.99 9.89
C LEU A 23 6.15 25.02 10.08
N VAL A 24 6.02 23.78 9.58
CA VAL A 24 7.13 22.80 9.54
C VAL A 24 8.22 23.23 8.55
N LEU A 25 7.82 23.90 7.45
CA LEU A 25 8.72 24.50 6.47
C LEU A 25 9.39 25.79 6.97
N ALA A 26 8.73 26.55 7.85
CA ALA A 26 9.19 27.84 8.36
C ALA A 26 10.03 27.74 9.63
N LEU A 27 10.13 26.56 10.27
CA LEU A 27 11.22 26.32 11.20
C LEU A 27 12.51 26.47 10.39
N PRO A 28 13.36 27.47 10.67
CA PRO A 28 14.63 27.55 10.02
C PRO A 28 15.40 26.33 10.50
N LEU A 29 15.35 25.26 9.70
CA LEU A 29 16.54 24.50 9.38
C LEU A 29 17.51 25.56 8.82
N ARG A 30 18.09 26.38 9.70
CA ARG A 30 19.30 27.14 9.37
C ARG A 30 20.19 26.06 8.81
N ALA A 31 20.43 26.12 7.51
CA ALA A 31 21.24 25.17 6.79
C ALA A 31 22.44 24.92 7.69
N GLN A 32 22.47 23.76 8.33
CA GLN A 32 23.62 23.43 9.13
C GLN A 32 24.69 23.27 8.06
N PRO A 33 25.72 24.14 8.03
CA PRO A 33 26.81 23.93 7.09
C PRO A 33 27.24 22.48 7.32
N ALA A 34 27.29 21.70 6.24
CA ALA A 34 27.71 20.31 6.34
C ALA A 34 29.02 20.32 7.12
N ALA A 35 29.05 19.69 8.29
CA ALA A 35 30.30 19.49 8.98
C ALA A 35 31.21 18.74 7.99
N PRO A 36 32.51 19.06 7.92
CA PRO A 36 33.43 18.28 7.11
C PRO A 36 33.21 16.79 7.45
N PRO A 37 33.20 15.89 6.46
CA PRO A 37 32.83 14.50 6.66
C PRO A 37 33.62 13.93 7.83
N SER A 38 32.94 13.72 8.96
CA SER A 38 33.59 13.22 10.16
C SER A 38 33.87 11.74 9.93
N THR A 39 35.10 11.31 10.16
CA THR A 39 35.50 9.91 10.10
C THR A 39 35.10 9.13 11.36
N LEU A 40 34.03 9.54 12.05
CA LEU A 40 33.61 8.95 13.32
C LEU A 40 33.38 7.44 13.14
N THR A 41 34.27 6.66 13.73
CA THR A 41 34.23 5.20 13.65
C THR A 41 33.36 4.62 14.76
N TRP A 42 32.90 3.39 14.55
CA TRP A 42 32.21 2.63 15.59
C TRP A 42 33.05 2.51 16.88
N ALA A 43 34.37 2.32 16.77
CA ALA A 43 35.25 2.20 17.93
C ALA A 43 35.27 3.49 18.77
N GLN A 44 35.33 4.65 18.12
CA GLN A 44 35.26 5.95 18.80
C GLN A 44 33.90 6.19 19.45
N LEU A 45 32.81 5.81 18.76
CA LEU A 45 31.45 5.93 19.29
C LEU A 45 31.23 5.00 20.50
N ALA A 46 31.70 3.76 20.43
CA ALA A 46 31.57 2.77 21.50
C ALA A 46 32.43 3.08 22.75
N ALA A 47 33.55 3.79 22.57
CA ALA A 47 34.43 4.22 23.66
C ALA A 47 34.11 5.64 24.19
N ALA A 48 32.99 6.24 23.77
CA ALA A 48 32.65 7.61 24.12
C ALA A 48 32.45 7.79 25.64
N PRO A 49 33.19 8.71 26.29
CA PRO A 49 32.99 9.01 27.70
C PRO A 49 31.56 9.49 27.99
N GLY A 50 30.94 8.95 29.04
CA GLY A 50 29.57 9.28 29.43
C GLY A 50 28.48 8.64 28.56
N ALA A 51 28.82 7.84 27.56
CA ALA A 51 27.86 7.05 26.81
C ALA A 51 27.26 5.92 27.67
N SER A 52 25.98 5.61 27.44
CA SER A 52 25.33 4.49 28.09
C SER A 52 25.90 3.16 27.58
N SER A 53 26.50 2.37 28.48
CA SER A 53 27.01 1.04 28.14
C SER A 53 25.91 0.11 27.63
N GLN A 54 24.67 0.29 28.10
CA GLN A 54 23.51 -0.46 27.63
C GLN A 54 23.15 -0.12 26.17
N GLU A 55 23.23 1.15 25.76
CA GLU A 55 22.94 1.57 24.38
C GLU A 55 24.00 1.06 23.41
N VAL A 56 25.28 1.13 23.80
CA VAL A 56 26.40 0.58 23.01
C VAL A 56 26.27 -0.93 22.87
N ALA A 57 25.97 -1.64 23.96
CA ALA A 57 25.74 -3.08 23.94
C ALA A 57 24.55 -3.46 23.04
N TRP A 58 23.47 -2.69 23.09
CA TRP A 58 22.30 -2.91 22.23
C TRP A 58 22.65 -2.73 20.75
N LEU A 59 23.34 -1.66 20.39
CA LEU A 59 23.80 -1.40 19.01
C LEU A 59 24.70 -2.53 18.50
N LYS A 60 25.59 -3.05 19.33
CA LYS A 60 26.45 -4.19 18.98
C LYS A 60 25.65 -5.48 18.73
N ALA A 61 24.59 -5.70 19.50
CA ALA A 61 23.79 -6.92 19.41
C ALA A 61 22.79 -6.93 18.23
N HIS A 62 22.32 -5.76 17.77
CA HIS A 62 21.21 -5.67 16.80
C HIS A 62 21.59 -5.16 15.42
N LEU A 63 22.78 -4.58 15.25
CA LEU A 63 23.24 -4.10 13.95
C LEU A 63 24.37 -4.98 13.42
N SER A 64 24.46 -5.10 12.10
CA SER A 64 25.67 -5.64 11.45
C SER A 64 26.85 -4.67 11.56
N ASP A 65 28.08 -5.13 11.27
CA ASP A 65 29.25 -4.24 11.21
C ASP A 65 29.08 -3.10 10.20
N ALA A 66 28.50 -3.41 9.03
CA ALA A 66 28.21 -2.43 7.99
C ALA A 66 27.20 -1.37 8.48
N GLU A 67 26.10 -1.79 9.12
CA GLU A 67 25.10 -0.87 9.66
C GLU A 67 25.67 -0.01 10.80
N ARG A 68 26.54 -0.57 11.65
CA ARG A 68 27.24 0.20 12.69
C ARG A 68 28.16 1.26 12.09
N ALA A 69 28.93 0.90 11.06
CA ALA A 69 29.79 1.86 10.38
C ALA A 69 28.96 2.98 9.74
N GLU A 70 27.88 2.62 9.06
CA GLU A 70 26.98 3.57 8.38
C GLU A 70 26.31 4.53 9.38
N VAL A 71 25.68 4.02 10.45
CA VAL A 71 25.06 4.90 11.44
C VAL A 71 26.10 5.76 12.16
N SER A 72 27.32 5.27 12.40
CA SER A 72 28.39 6.07 13.01
C SER A 72 28.77 7.25 12.12
N ALA A 73 28.89 7.02 10.81
CA ALA A 73 29.18 8.07 9.84
C ALA A 73 28.03 9.09 9.75
N LEU A 74 26.77 8.63 9.70
CA LEU A 74 25.59 9.48 9.64
C LEU A 74 25.46 10.37 10.88
N VAL A 75 25.57 9.80 12.08
CA VAL A 75 25.51 10.60 13.30
C VAL A 75 26.73 11.49 13.46
N GLY A 76 27.90 11.09 12.96
CA GLY A 76 29.12 11.91 12.94
C GLY A 76 28.98 13.16 12.05
N ALA A 77 28.27 13.03 10.93
CA ALA A 77 28.02 14.13 10.00
C ALA A 77 27.07 15.22 10.54
N LEU A 78 26.30 14.94 11.60
CA LEU A 78 25.46 15.96 12.25
C LEU A 78 26.33 17.08 12.84
N SER A 79 25.89 18.34 12.74
CA SER A 79 26.63 19.45 13.39
C SER A 79 26.67 19.29 14.92
N ALA A 80 25.61 18.75 15.52
CA ALA A 80 25.50 18.42 16.93
C ALA A 80 24.46 17.30 17.12
N PRO A 81 24.52 16.52 18.21
CA PRO A 81 23.50 15.51 18.53
C PRO A 81 22.07 16.05 18.51
N ALA A 82 21.87 17.28 19.02
CA ALA A 82 20.55 17.93 19.07
C ALA A 82 19.91 18.16 17.70
N ALA A 83 20.69 18.16 16.60
CA ALA A 83 20.13 18.28 15.25
C ALA A 83 19.14 17.14 14.93
N ALA A 84 19.33 15.95 15.50
CA ALA A 84 18.46 14.79 15.29
C ALA A 84 17.04 14.97 15.85
N GLN A 85 16.78 15.98 16.69
CA GLN A 85 15.44 16.23 17.23
C GLN A 85 14.40 16.51 16.14
N VAL A 86 14.82 17.00 14.97
CA VAL A 86 13.92 17.22 13.82
C VAL A 86 13.35 15.91 13.26
N MET A 87 14.02 14.77 13.44
CA MET A 87 13.51 13.45 13.01
C MET A 87 12.17 13.13 13.68
N GLY A 88 11.98 13.59 14.93
CA GLY A 88 10.69 13.51 15.61
C GLY A 88 9.58 14.17 14.78
N SER A 89 9.85 15.34 14.18
CA SER A 89 8.88 16.04 13.32
C SER A 89 8.64 15.32 11.99
N TYR A 90 9.66 14.64 11.45
CA TYR A 90 9.53 13.89 10.20
C TYR A 90 8.56 12.71 10.35
N LEU A 91 8.65 11.97 11.45
CA LEU A 91 7.73 10.86 11.77
C LEU A 91 6.26 11.30 11.84
N PHE A 92 5.98 12.54 12.27
CA PHE A 92 4.62 13.08 12.26
C PHE A 92 4.22 13.59 10.87
N ALA A 93 5.16 14.19 10.14
CA ALA A 93 4.91 14.80 8.85
C ALA A 93 4.65 13.78 7.73
N ASP A 94 5.23 12.58 7.81
CA ASP A 94 4.96 11.48 6.86
C ASP A 94 3.95 10.45 7.41
N GLY A 95 3.46 10.64 8.63
CA GLY A 95 2.46 9.77 9.26
C GLY A 95 3.01 8.47 9.85
N SER A 96 4.32 8.26 9.86
CA SER A 96 4.95 7.05 10.44
C SER A 96 4.58 6.80 11.91
N VAL A 97 4.26 7.84 12.68
CA VAL A 97 3.76 7.70 14.07
C VAL A 97 2.41 6.96 14.19
N HIS A 98 1.67 6.83 13.09
CA HIS A 98 0.37 6.15 13.05
C HIS A 98 0.50 4.68 12.66
N VAL A 99 1.69 4.22 12.30
CA VAL A 99 1.94 2.81 11.99
C VAL A 99 1.94 2.01 13.31
N PRO A 100 0.98 1.10 13.52
CA PRO A 100 0.69 0.58 14.86
C PRO A 100 1.79 -0.33 15.42
N PHE A 101 2.62 -0.91 14.56
CA PHE A 101 3.55 -1.96 14.94
C PHE A 101 4.99 -1.51 15.19
N THR A 102 5.35 -0.27 14.88
CA THR A 102 6.74 0.21 14.93
C THR A 102 7.12 0.78 16.29
N GLY A 103 6.15 1.03 17.18
CA GLY A 103 6.39 1.85 18.38
C GLY A 103 6.91 3.26 18.04
N ALA A 104 6.76 3.70 16.78
CA ALA A 104 7.37 4.92 16.25
C ALA A 104 6.99 6.16 17.05
N ARG A 105 5.79 6.18 17.66
CA ARG A 105 5.39 7.28 18.53
C ARG A 105 6.29 7.43 19.77
N ALA A 106 6.59 6.33 20.48
CA ALA A 106 7.45 6.39 21.66
C ALA A 106 8.90 6.77 21.29
N LEU A 107 9.35 6.32 20.11
CA LEU A 107 10.65 6.71 19.55
C LEU A 107 10.66 8.19 19.13
N ALA A 108 9.59 8.69 18.51
CA ALA A 108 9.43 10.11 18.18
C ALA A 108 9.47 10.97 19.45
N ASP A 109 8.74 10.58 20.50
CA ASP A 109 8.73 11.26 21.80
C ASP A 109 10.15 11.27 22.41
N SER A 110 10.90 10.17 22.28
CA SER A 110 12.29 10.09 22.72
C SER A 110 13.25 10.96 21.91
N LEU A 111 13.03 11.07 20.59
CA LEU A 111 13.82 11.92 19.69
C LEU A 111 13.62 13.42 19.96
N TYR A 112 12.48 13.83 20.54
CA TYR A 112 12.29 15.21 20.97
C TYR A 112 13.08 15.60 22.22
N LEU A 113 13.52 14.63 23.03
CA LEU A 113 14.38 14.92 24.17
C LEU A 113 15.75 15.35 23.68
N ARG A 114 16.27 16.46 24.21
CA ARG A 114 17.60 16.95 23.83
C ARG A 114 18.65 15.93 24.31
N PRO A 115 19.43 15.32 23.39
CA PRO A 115 20.53 14.46 23.79
C PRO A 115 21.64 15.28 24.47
N ALA A 116 22.49 14.61 25.27
CA ALA A 116 23.71 15.23 25.77
C ALA A 116 24.57 15.77 24.61
N ASP A 117 25.44 16.73 24.88
CA ASP A 117 26.37 17.23 23.86
C ASP A 117 27.51 16.20 23.62
N GLY A 118 28.30 16.41 22.56
CA GLY A 118 29.48 15.58 22.26
C GLY A 118 29.17 14.14 21.84
N LEU A 119 30.13 13.23 22.06
CA LEU A 119 30.05 11.84 21.59
C LEU A 119 28.97 11.00 22.31
N ALA A 120 28.74 11.25 23.61
CA ALA A 120 27.70 10.55 24.37
C ALA A 120 26.31 10.80 23.76
N GLY A 121 26.03 12.04 23.35
CA GLY A 121 24.83 12.39 22.59
C GLY A 121 24.72 11.67 21.25
N ARG A 122 25.83 11.54 20.51
CA ARG A 122 25.85 10.83 19.22
C ARG A 122 25.56 9.33 19.40
N VAL A 123 26.04 8.71 20.48
CA VAL A 123 25.66 7.33 20.84
C VAL A 123 24.15 7.22 21.04
N ARG A 124 23.55 8.12 21.83
CA ARG A 124 22.11 8.14 22.05
C ARG A 124 21.32 8.28 20.76
N VAL A 125 21.75 9.19 19.86
CA VAL A 125 21.11 9.40 18.56
C VAL A 125 21.23 8.15 17.68
N ALA A 126 22.42 7.54 17.60
CA ALA A 126 22.63 6.30 16.85
C ALA A 126 21.73 5.18 17.37
N TYR A 127 21.63 5.03 18.69
CA TYR A 127 20.75 4.07 19.35
C TYR A 127 19.28 4.29 18.98
N LEU A 128 18.76 5.51 19.07
CA LEU A 128 17.36 5.81 18.73
C LEU A 128 17.06 5.60 17.23
N ALA A 129 17.96 6.03 16.35
CA ALA A 129 17.83 5.83 14.91
C ALA A 129 17.85 4.33 14.54
N ALA A 130 18.76 3.57 15.14
CA ALA A 130 18.87 2.13 14.92
C ALA A 130 17.63 1.37 15.44
N ARG A 131 17.09 1.77 16.59
CA ARG A 131 15.83 1.20 17.10
C ARG A 131 14.65 1.45 16.18
N LEU A 132 14.55 2.67 15.62
CA LEU A 132 13.53 2.97 14.62
C LEU A 132 13.68 2.09 13.38
N ARG A 133 14.92 1.89 12.91
CA ARG A 133 15.22 1.03 11.76
C ARG A 133 14.80 -0.40 11.99
N VAL A 134 15.25 -1.00 13.09
CA VAL A 134 14.92 -2.38 13.46
C VAL A 134 13.41 -2.55 13.59
N ALA A 135 12.74 -1.69 14.36
CA ALA A 135 11.29 -1.79 14.55
C ALA A 135 10.49 -1.60 13.25
N THR A 136 10.97 -0.74 12.35
CA THR A 136 10.34 -0.54 11.03
C THR A 136 10.51 -1.79 10.18
N ARG A 137 11.73 -2.32 10.05
CA ARG A 137 12.01 -3.54 9.26
C ARG A 137 11.21 -4.74 9.76
N GLU A 138 11.32 -5.08 11.04
CA GLU A 138 10.59 -6.20 11.66
C GLU A 138 9.07 -6.04 11.50
N GLY A 139 8.59 -4.81 11.64
CA GLY A 139 7.19 -4.47 11.49
C GLY A 139 6.62 -4.81 10.11
N TRP A 140 7.32 -4.37 9.05
CA TRP A 140 6.92 -4.59 7.67
C TRP A 140 7.18 -6.02 7.20
N GLU A 141 8.29 -6.62 7.62
CA GLU A 141 8.60 -8.04 7.36
C GLU A 141 7.52 -8.95 7.97
N ARG A 142 7.07 -8.67 9.21
CA ARG A 142 5.98 -9.43 9.84
C ARG A 142 4.65 -9.31 9.09
N LEU A 143 4.37 -8.15 8.48
CA LEU A 143 3.17 -8.01 7.66
C LEU A 143 3.29 -8.74 6.31
N GLY A 144 4.51 -9.02 5.84
CA GLY A 144 4.76 -9.68 4.56
C GLY A 144 4.38 -8.85 3.32
N VAL A 145 3.98 -7.58 3.52
CA VAL A 145 3.48 -6.72 2.45
C VAL A 145 4.54 -5.79 1.86
N PHE A 146 5.66 -5.55 2.54
CA PHE A 146 6.72 -4.66 2.04
C PHE A 146 8.09 -5.26 2.30
N ALA A 147 8.91 -5.36 1.25
CA ALA A 147 10.30 -5.75 1.36
C ALA A 147 11.18 -4.49 1.39
N THR A 148 12.06 -4.36 2.39
CA THR A 148 12.98 -3.20 2.49
C THR A 148 14.18 -3.30 1.55
N GLU A 149 14.39 -4.48 0.99
CA GLU A 149 15.47 -4.81 0.06
C GLU A 149 14.87 -5.58 -1.12
N PHE A 150 15.44 -5.39 -2.30
CA PHE A 150 15.14 -6.23 -3.47
C PHE A 150 15.79 -7.61 -3.28
N ARG A 151 15.12 -8.65 -3.78
CA ARG A 151 15.46 -10.06 -3.55
C ARG A 151 16.50 -10.61 -4.53
N GLY A 152 16.87 -9.85 -5.56
CA GLY A 152 17.76 -10.29 -6.64
C GLY A 152 17.09 -11.23 -7.64
N ALA A 153 15.76 -11.17 -7.77
CA ALA A 153 15.05 -12.08 -8.67
C ALA A 153 15.35 -11.72 -10.14
N PRO A 154 15.74 -12.71 -10.97
CA PRO A 154 16.11 -12.42 -12.35
C PRO A 154 14.88 -11.98 -13.16
N GLY A 155 15.08 -11.05 -14.09
CA GLY A 155 13.99 -10.47 -14.89
C GLY A 155 13.32 -11.46 -15.85
N ASP A 156 13.93 -12.63 -16.12
CA ASP A 156 13.34 -13.70 -16.93
C ASP A 156 12.12 -14.36 -16.25
N ALA A 157 11.98 -14.23 -14.93
CA ALA A 157 10.78 -14.65 -14.20
C ALA A 157 9.51 -13.92 -14.67
N LEU A 158 9.63 -12.70 -15.22
CA LEU A 158 8.51 -12.01 -15.88
C LEU A 158 8.01 -12.73 -17.13
N ALA A 159 8.89 -13.41 -17.87
CA ALA A 159 8.54 -14.08 -19.12
C ALA A 159 7.85 -15.44 -18.89
N LYS A 160 8.01 -16.03 -17.69
CA LYS A 160 7.29 -17.25 -17.31
C LYS A 160 5.85 -16.88 -16.97
N ALA A 161 5.02 -16.71 -18.00
CA ALA A 161 3.58 -16.60 -17.84
C ALA A 161 3.08 -17.82 -17.02
N PRO A 162 2.13 -17.65 -16.09
CA PRO A 162 1.52 -18.79 -15.44
C PRO A 162 0.89 -19.66 -16.53
N THR A 163 1.15 -20.96 -16.52
CA THR A 163 0.45 -21.89 -17.39
C THR A 163 -1.03 -21.84 -17.04
N LEU A 164 -1.84 -21.27 -17.93
CA LEU A 164 -3.29 -21.37 -17.81
C LEU A 164 -3.68 -22.84 -17.90
N ASP A 165 -4.68 -23.24 -17.11
CA ASP A 165 -5.32 -24.55 -17.29
C ASP A 165 -5.77 -24.67 -18.75
N ALA A 166 -5.33 -25.72 -19.44
CA ALA A 166 -5.63 -25.96 -20.85
C ALA A 166 -7.14 -25.99 -21.15
N ARG A 167 -7.98 -26.18 -20.12
CA ARG A 167 -9.45 -26.13 -20.22
C ARG A 167 -9.99 -24.71 -20.41
N VAL A 168 -9.20 -23.68 -20.12
CA VAL A 168 -9.60 -22.28 -20.18
C VAL A 168 -9.27 -21.73 -21.58
N ARG A 169 -10.30 -21.57 -22.41
CA ARG A 169 -10.17 -20.95 -23.74
C ARG A 169 -10.50 -19.46 -23.67
N PRO A 170 -9.78 -18.57 -24.36
CA PRO A 170 -10.14 -17.16 -24.46
C PRO A 170 -11.58 -17.02 -24.99
N ALA A 171 -12.38 -16.17 -24.35
CA ALA A 171 -13.70 -15.83 -24.86
C ALA A 171 -13.55 -15.10 -26.19
N ARG A 172 -14.35 -15.49 -27.20
CA ARG A 172 -14.30 -14.83 -28.52
C ARG A 172 -14.74 -13.37 -28.39
N GLY A 173 -14.00 -12.47 -29.05
CA GLY A 173 -14.36 -11.06 -29.15
C GLY A 173 -14.14 -10.23 -27.88
N VAL A 174 -13.34 -10.72 -26.92
CA VAL A 174 -12.83 -9.89 -25.81
C VAL A 174 -11.57 -9.17 -26.29
N THR A 175 -11.50 -7.86 -26.07
CA THR A 175 -10.34 -7.02 -26.39
C THR A 175 -9.94 -6.21 -25.17
N LEU A 176 -8.79 -6.52 -24.61
CA LEU A 176 -8.20 -5.78 -23.49
C LEU A 176 -6.87 -5.18 -23.98
N ASP A 177 -6.87 -3.88 -24.27
CA ASP A 177 -5.67 -3.13 -24.63
C ASP A 177 -5.12 -2.49 -23.36
N LEU A 178 -3.97 -2.99 -22.91
CA LEU A 178 -3.30 -2.54 -21.69
C LEU A 178 -1.96 -1.91 -22.07
N ARG A 179 -1.61 -0.81 -21.43
CA ARG A 179 -0.33 -0.12 -21.62
C ARG A 179 0.26 0.28 -20.27
N LEU A 180 1.58 0.26 -20.15
CA LEU A 180 2.27 0.81 -18.98
C LEU A 180 2.64 2.27 -19.25
N ASP A 181 2.37 3.13 -18.28
CA ASP A 181 2.84 4.52 -18.26
C ASP A 181 3.97 4.66 -17.23
N PHE A 182 5.17 4.89 -17.74
CA PHE A 182 6.40 4.99 -16.95
C PHE A 182 6.69 6.41 -16.47
N ALA A 183 6.04 7.42 -17.07
CA ALA A 183 6.40 8.82 -16.86
C ALA A 183 6.32 9.25 -15.38
N PRO A 184 5.34 8.82 -14.56
CA PRO A 184 5.29 9.20 -13.15
C PRO A 184 6.46 8.61 -12.34
N ALA A 185 6.77 7.33 -12.49
CA ALA A 185 7.91 6.67 -11.85
C ALA A 185 9.25 7.29 -12.28
N GLU A 186 9.45 7.51 -13.58
CA GLU A 186 10.66 8.13 -14.11
C GLU A 186 10.84 9.57 -13.59
N SER A 187 9.74 10.34 -13.53
CA SER A 187 9.75 11.70 -12.96
C SER A 187 10.14 11.69 -11.49
N LEU A 188 9.58 10.77 -10.70
CA LEU A 188 9.95 10.61 -9.29
C LEU A 188 11.42 10.23 -9.11
N LEU A 189 11.93 9.24 -9.87
CA LEU A 189 13.34 8.84 -9.83
C LEU A 189 14.29 9.96 -10.28
N ALA A 190 13.87 10.79 -11.25
CA ALA A 190 14.65 11.94 -11.69
C ALA A 190 14.74 13.01 -10.59
N VAL A 191 13.64 13.29 -9.89
CA VAL A 191 13.65 14.24 -8.77
C VAL A 191 14.46 13.69 -7.59
N VAL A 192 14.18 12.47 -7.14
CA VAL A 192 14.89 11.83 -6.02
C VAL A 192 16.39 11.68 -6.32
N GLY A 193 16.74 11.43 -7.58
CA GLY A 193 18.13 11.34 -8.04
C GLY A 193 18.84 12.69 -8.22
N THR A 194 18.18 13.82 -7.96
CA THR A 194 18.77 15.16 -8.02
C THR A 194 19.10 15.64 -6.60
N PRO A 195 20.36 15.59 -6.14
CA PRO A 195 20.73 16.00 -4.79
C PRO A 195 20.27 17.42 -4.46
N ASP A 196 19.71 17.60 -3.26
CA ASP A 196 19.29 18.89 -2.72
C ASP A 196 18.30 19.67 -3.61
N VAL A 197 17.48 18.95 -4.39
CA VAL A 197 16.42 19.57 -5.20
C VAL A 197 15.47 20.39 -4.32
N ALA A 198 15.25 21.65 -4.70
CA ALA A 198 14.33 22.51 -3.96
C ALA A 198 12.89 21.97 -4.04
N PRO A 199 12.08 22.02 -2.96
CA PRO A 199 10.69 21.56 -2.99
C PRO A 199 9.83 22.21 -4.08
N THR A 200 10.09 23.47 -4.43
CA THR A 200 9.39 24.17 -5.53
C THR A 200 9.72 23.58 -6.91
N VAL A 201 10.97 23.16 -7.12
CA VAL A 201 11.41 22.48 -8.35
C VAL A 201 10.83 21.07 -8.41
N ALA A 202 10.85 20.34 -7.29
CA ALA A 202 10.16 19.04 -7.18
C ALA A 202 8.67 19.17 -7.51
N ALA A 203 7.96 20.16 -6.94
CA ALA A 203 6.54 20.40 -7.19
C ALA A 203 6.24 20.78 -8.65
N ALA A 204 7.18 21.41 -9.36
CA ALA A 204 7.04 21.70 -10.78
C ALA A 204 7.17 20.45 -11.65
N ARG A 205 8.05 19.51 -11.27
CA ARG A 205 8.26 18.23 -11.96
C ARG A 205 7.18 17.19 -11.67
N LEU A 206 6.54 17.25 -10.50
CA LEU A 206 5.48 16.32 -10.08
C LEU A 206 4.07 16.86 -10.40
N ARG A 207 3.87 17.25 -11.66
CA ARG A 207 2.60 17.79 -12.19
C ARG A 207 2.00 16.86 -13.22
N GLY A 208 0.68 16.94 -13.36
CA GLY A 208 -0.08 16.23 -14.39
C GLY A 208 -1.11 15.26 -13.81
N PRO A 209 -1.96 14.70 -14.69
CA PRO A 209 -3.13 13.92 -14.28
C PRO A 209 -2.82 12.72 -13.39
N ALA A 210 -1.70 12.03 -13.64
CA ALA A 210 -1.21 10.90 -12.84
C ALA A 210 -0.96 11.29 -11.37
N PHE A 211 -0.28 12.41 -11.13
CA PHE A 211 -0.02 12.92 -9.79
C PHE A 211 -1.26 13.53 -9.13
N ASP A 212 -2.18 14.13 -9.90
CA ASP A 212 -3.48 14.58 -9.37
C ASP A 212 -4.30 13.39 -8.87
N ALA A 213 -4.32 12.30 -9.62
CA ALA A 213 -5.02 11.08 -9.25
C ALA A 213 -4.38 10.40 -8.02
N LEU A 214 -3.05 10.38 -7.91
CA LEU A 214 -2.33 9.95 -6.70
C LEU A 214 -2.73 10.77 -5.47
N VAL A 215 -2.73 12.10 -5.57
CA VAL A 215 -3.16 12.98 -4.47
C VAL A 215 -4.63 12.75 -4.10
N ALA A 216 -5.51 12.55 -5.08
CA ALA A 216 -6.91 12.24 -4.84
C ALA A 216 -7.08 10.89 -4.12
N HIS A 217 -6.31 9.87 -4.52
CA HIS A 217 -6.30 8.55 -3.88
C HIS A 217 -5.86 8.64 -2.42
N ARG A 218 -4.73 9.30 -2.15
CA ARG A 218 -4.17 9.51 -0.81
C ARG A 218 -5.04 10.37 0.11
N ASN A 219 -6.02 11.08 -0.45
CA ASN A 219 -7.01 11.86 0.31
C ASN A 219 -8.30 11.07 0.64
N GLN A 220 -8.36 9.78 0.31
CA GLN A 220 -9.45 8.92 0.72
C GLN A 220 -9.44 8.68 2.24
N ARG A 221 -10.64 8.49 2.81
CA ARG A 221 -10.90 8.47 4.27
C ARG A 221 -10.11 7.43 5.08
N PHE A 222 -9.56 6.40 4.44
CA PHE A 222 -8.81 5.35 5.12
C PHE A 222 -7.32 5.67 5.29
N TYR A 223 -6.81 6.69 4.61
CA TYR A 223 -5.46 7.20 4.86
C TYR A 223 -5.48 8.10 6.10
N SER A 224 -4.51 7.91 6.99
CA SER A 224 -4.37 8.67 8.23
C SER A 224 -3.91 10.11 7.99
N LEU A 225 -3.21 10.35 6.88
CA LEU A 225 -2.63 11.62 6.52
C LEU A 225 -3.05 12.00 5.09
N PRO A 226 -3.93 13.00 4.92
CA PRO A 226 -4.25 13.52 3.60
C PRO A 226 -3.01 14.14 2.96
N TRP A 227 -2.87 13.96 1.65
CA TRP A 227 -1.75 14.48 0.87
C TRP A 227 -2.11 15.77 0.16
N THR A 228 -1.10 16.62 -0.01
CA THR A 228 -1.10 17.71 -0.97
C THR A 228 0.10 17.58 -1.89
N ARG A 229 0.07 18.24 -3.03
CA ARG A 229 1.22 18.24 -3.96
C ARG A 229 2.47 18.85 -3.31
N GLU A 230 2.31 19.84 -2.44
CA GLU A 230 3.40 20.46 -1.67
C GLU A 230 4.00 19.49 -0.66
N LEU A 231 3.17 18.71 0.03
CA LEU A 231 3.64 17.69 0.97
C LEU A 231 4.42 16.59 0.23
N MET A 232 3.90 16.13 -0.91
CA MET A 232 4.60 15.16 -1.76
C MET A 232 5.95 15.72 -2.21
N ALA A 233 5.98 16.92 -2.79
CA ALA A 233 7.21 17.56 -3.26
C ALA A 233 8.24 17.79 -2.15
N LEU A 234 7.81 18.17 -0.94
CA LEU A 234 8.69 18.31 0.21
C LEU A 234 9.33 16.98 0.62
N ASN A 235 8.54 15.90 0.67
CA ASN A 235 9.06 14.59 1.06
C ASN A 235 10.02 14.02 0.00
N VAL A 236 9.70 14.18 -1.29
CA VAL A 236 10.62 13.81 -2.39
C VAL A 236 11.93 14.62 -2.30
N ALA A 237 11.85 15.93 -2.08
CA ALA A 237 13.03 16.78 -1.93
C ALA A 237 13.90 16.38 -0.72
N ARG A 238 13.28 16.02 0.41
CA ARG A 238 14.00 15.51 1.59
C ARG A 238 14.63 14.15 1.36
N ALA A 239 13.96 13.26 0.63
CA ALA A 239 14.56 11.98 0.25
C ALA A 239 15.80 12.17 -0.66
N ALA A 240 15.83 13.23 -1.46
CA ALA A 240 16.96 13.62 -2.31
C ALA A 240 18.03 14.46 -1.57
N SER A 241 17.79 14.84 -0.32
CA SER A 241 18.63 15.78 0.44
C SER A 241 19.95 15.16 0.86
N THR A 242 21.02 15.93 0.75
CA THR A 242 22.35 15.56 1.28
C THR A 242 22.52 15.98 2.74
N LEU A 243 21.54 16.70 3.32
CA LEU A 243 21.60 17.13 4.71
C LEU A 243 21.76 15.92 5.65
N PRO A 244 22.73 15.94 6.58
CA PRO A 244 23.03 14.80 7.45
C PRO A 244 21.82 14.24 8.20
N VAL A 245 20.90 15.11 8.62
CA VAL A 245 19.71 14.69 9.37
C VAL A 245 18.64 14.03 8.51
N ASP A 246 18.51 14.44 7.25
CA ASP A 246 17.59 13.81 6.30
C ASP A 246 18.09 12.43 5.92
N ARG A 247 19.40 12.30 5.68
CA ARG A 247 20.07 11.02 5.43
C ARG A 247 19.96 10.06 6.62
N LEU A 248 20.17 10.56 7.84
CA LEU A 248 19.99 9.77 9.06
C LEU A 248 18.54 9.29 9.19
N TYR A 249 17.56 10.14 8.88
CA TYR A 249 16.16 9.74 8.89
C TYR A 249 15.83 8.69 7.83
N ALA A 250 16.26 8.88 6.58
CA ALA A 250 16.05 7.91 5.51
C ALA A 250 16.67 6.54 5.83
N TRP A 251 17.84 6.53 6.50
CA TRP A 251 18.44 5.31 7.00
C TRP A 251 17.64 4.66 8.15
N ALA A 252 17.19 5.50 9.10
CA ALA A 252 16.47 5.06 10.29
C ALA A 252 15.04 4.58 9.96
N ASN A 253 14.40 5.14 8.95
CA ASN A 253 13.07 4.78 8.50
C ASN A 253 13.10 4.55 6.98
N PRO A 254 13.28 3.29 6.52
CA PRO A 254 13.30 2.98 5.09
C PRO A 254 12.01 3.39 4.34
N LYS A 255 10.87 3.46 5.03
CA LYS A 255 9.59 3.98 4.50
C LYS A 255 9.35 5.46 4.84
N GLY A 256 10.40 6.14 5.31
CA GLY A 256 10.38 7.54 5.66
C GLY A 256 10.18 8.43 4.43
N PHE A 257 9.69 9.64 4.69
CA PHE A 257 9.36 10.60 3.65
C PHE A 257 8.33 10.05 2.67
N LEU A 258 7.29 9.38 3.18
CA LEU A 258 6.28 8.73 2.34
C LEU A 258 6.98 7.75 1.38
N ASP A 259 7.72 6.77 1.88
CA ASP A 259 8.43 5.75 1.09
C ASP A 259 9.54 6.24 0.13
N TYR A 260 9.69 7.54 -0.10
CA TYR A 260 10.74 8.07 -1.00
C TYR A 260 12.16 7.82 -0.47
N ALA A 261 12.34 7.57 0.84
CA ALA A 261 13.62 7.11 1.39
C ALA A 261 14.07 5.77 0.76
N ASP A 262 13.15 4.83 0.53
CA ASP A 262 13.42 3.55 -0.13
C ASP A 262 13.79 3.77 -1.61
N VAL A 263 13.04 4.64 -2.29
CA VAL A 263 13.28 5.02 -3.69
C VAL A 263 14.66 5.66 -3.85
N ALA A 264 15.05 6.56 -2.95
CA ALA A 264 16.36 7.21 -2.96
C ALA A 264 17.49 6.21 -2.78
N ARG A 265 17.35 5.32 -1.78
CA ARG A 265 18.34 4.30 -1.46
C ARG A 265 18.55 3.32 -2.60
N HIS A 266 17.49 2.95 -3.31
CA HIS A 266 17.52 1.93 -4.37
C HIS A 266 17.38 2.49 -5.79
N GLY A 267 17.61 3.79 -6.00
CA GLY A 267 17.30 4.46 -7.27
C GLY A 267 17.91 3.79 -8.51
N ALA A 268 19.15 3.28 -8.43
CA ALA A 268 19.78 2.54 -9.52
C ALA A 268 19.06 1.21 -9.83
N ARG A 269 18.60 0.50 -8.80
CA ARG A 269 17.87 -0.77 -8.95
C ARG A 269 16.46 -0.54 -9.50
N TYR A 270 15.80 0.54 -9.07
CA TYR A 270 14.52 0.94 -9.65
C TYR A 270 14.64 1.36 -11.12
N ARG A 271 15.71 2.05 -11.53
CA ARG A 271 15.95 2.29 -12.97
C ARG A 271 16.09 0.99 -13.76
N ALA A 272 16.90 0.04 -13.27
CA ALA A 272 17.02 -1.27 -13.89
C ALA A 272 15.69 -2.06 -13.93
N LEU A 273 14.85 -1.89 -12.90
CA LEU A 273 13.49 -2.43 -12.86
C LEU A 273 12.62 -1.83 -13.97
N LEU A 274 12.63 -0.50 -14.13
CA LEU A 274 11.89 0.18 -15.19
C LEU A 274 12.39 -0.22 -16.58
N ASP A 275 13.71 -0.32 -16.79
CA ASP A 275 14.28 -0.79 -18.06
C ASP A 275 13.79 -2.21 -18.37
N THR A 276 13.75 -3.08 -17.36
CA THR A 276 13.22 -4.44 -17.49
C THR A 276 11.73 -4.41 -17.87
N LEU A 277 10.93 -3.55 -17.23
CA LEU A 277 9.51 -3.39 -17.51
C LEU A 277 9.24 -2.74 -18.87
N HIS A 278 10.08 -1.85 -19.37
CA HIS A 278 10.00 -1.33 -20.75
C HIS A 278 10.14 -2.47 -21.77
N VAL A 279 11.12 -3.35 -21.55
CA VAL A 279 11.41 -4.46 -22.48
C VAL A 279 10.40 -5.61 -22.35
N ARG A 280 10.00 -5.94 -21.11
CA ARG A 280 9.19 -7.14 -20.80
C ARG A 280 7.74 -6.84 -20.45
N GLY A 281 7.37 -5.57 -20.32
CA GLY A 281 6.03 -5.10 -19.99
C GLY A 281 4.93 -5.63 -20.90
N PRO A 282 5.11 -5.63 -22.24
CA PRO A 282 4.13 -6.22 -23.15
C PRO A 282 3.81 -7.68 -22.82
N ALA A 283 4.83 -8.52 -22.60
CA ALA A 283 4.63 -9.92 -22.23
C ALA A 283 3.97 -10.10 -20.84
N LEU A 284 4.28 -9.22 -19.89
CA LEU A 284 3.61 -9.18 -18.59
C LEU A 284 2.11 -8.88 -18.76
N LEU A 285 1.77 -7.87 -19.55
CA LEU A 285 0.39 -7.46 -19.82
C LEU A 285 -0.37 -8.52 -20.65
N ASP A 286 0.26 -9.15 -21.63
CA ASP A 286 -0.31 -10.28 -22.37
C ASP A 286 -0.70 -11.42 -21.42
N GLY A 287 0.16 -11.71 -20.42
CA GLY A 287 -0.14 -12.68 -19.38
C GLY A 287 -1.35 -12.29 -18.52
N VAL A 288 -1.48 -11.01 -18.17
CA VAL A 288 -2.65 -10.45 -17.46
C VAL A 288 -3.94 -10.63 -18.30
N VAL A 289 -3.89 -10.25 -19.58
CA VAL A 289 -5.01 -10.38 -20.52
C VAL A 289 -5.43 -11.84 -20.68
N ALA A 290 -4.47 -12.73 -20.92
CA ALA A 290 -4.72 -14.16 -21.08
C ALA A 290 -5.40 -14.77 -19.83
N ARG A 291 -5.04 -14.30 -18.63
CA ARG A 291 -5.65 -14.74 -17.38
C ARG A 291 -7.08 -14.24 -17.19
N ILE A 292 -7.38 -13.01 -17.61
CA ILE A 292 -8.68 -12.35 -17.38
C ILE A 292 -9.72 -12.72 -18.45
N ALA A 293 -9.34 -12.66 -19.73
CA ALA A 293 -10.25 -12.73 -20.87
C ALA A 293 -11.24 -13.92 -20.86
N PRO A 294 -10.87 -15.13 -20.40
CA PRO A 294 -11.79 -16.27 -20.35
C PRO A 294 -13.00 -16.10 -19.42
N TYR A 295 -12.93 -15.16 -18.48
CA TYR A 295 -13.99 -14.90 -17.50
C TYR A 295 -14.88 -13.71 -17.88
N LEU A 296 -14.60 -13.04 -19.00
CA LEU A 296 -15.34 -11.86 -19.45
C LEU A 296 -16.43 -12.23 -20.48
N PRO A 297 -17.54 -11.48 -20.52
CA PRO A 297 -18.54 -11.59 -21.58
C PRO A 297 -17.93 -11.39 -22.97
N ALA A 298 -18.47 -12.07 -23.98
CA ALA A 298 -18.13 -11.78 -25.37
C ALA A 298 -18.42 -10.31 -25.72
N GLY A 299 -17.54 -9.70 -26.53
CA GLY A 299 -17.64 -8.30 -26.92
C GLY A 299 -17.11 -7.31 -25.88
N THR A 300 -16.57 -7.76 -24.74
CA THR A 300 -15.97 -6.87 -23.74
C THR A 300 -14.78 -6.12 -24.34
N ARG A 301 -14.76 -4.79 -24.16
CA ARG A 301 -13.67 -3.91 -24.57
C ARG A 301 -13.16 -3.11 -23.37
N LEU A 302 -11.85 -3.09 -23.20
CA LEU A 302 -11.16 -2.27 -22.21
C LEU A 302 -9.91 -1.69 -22.87
N ASP A 303 -9.77 -0.37 -22.85
CA ASP A 303 -8.50 0.32 -23.10
C ASP A 303 -8.08 0.94 -21.78
N ARG A 304 -6.88 0.57 -21.29
CA ARG A 304 -6.40 1.02 -20.00
C ARG A 304 -4.91 1.28 -20.01
N THR A 305 -4.56 2.45 -19.47
CA THR A 305 -3.18 2.76 -19.08
C THR A 305 -2.99 2.49 -17.59
N VAL A 306 -1.93 1.74 -17.27
CA VAL A 306 -1.47 1.45 -15.91
C VAL A 306 -0.23 2.28 -15.65
N SER A 307 -0.37 3.35 -14.87
CA SER A 307 0.73 4.20 -14.46
C SER A 307 1.54 3.53 -13.35
N LEU A 308 2.86 3.55 -13.49
CA LEU A 308 3.78 3.07 -12.47
C LEU A 308 4.16 4.22 -11.55
N PHE A 309 4.09 4.01 -10.24
CA PHE A 309 4.35 5.01 -9.23
C PHE A 309 5.32 4.52 -8.16
N PHE A 310 5.67 5.44 -7.28
CA PHE A 310 6.19 5.16 -5.96
C PHE A 310 5.38 5.92 -4.91
N ALA A 311 5.39 5.42 -3.68
CA ALA A 311 4.91 6.03 -2.45
C ALA A 311 3.40 6.12 -2.22
N ASP A 312 2.58 5.36 -2.94
CA ASP A 312 1.14 5.41 -2.71
C ASP A 312 0.70 4.77 -1.38
N GLY A 313 1.53 3.88 -0.82
CA GLY A 313 1.24 3.21 0.44
C GLY A 313 0.16 2.13 0.31
N ALA A 314 -0.07 1.65 -0.91
CA ALA A 314 -0.87 0.49 -1.26
C ALA A 314 -0.23 -0.22 -2.47
N ASP A 315 -0.46 -1.52 -2.62
CA ASP A 315 0.10 -2.31 -3.73
C ASP A 315 -0.35 -1.79 -5.12
N GLY A 316 -1.57 -1.24 -5.20
CA GLY A 316 -2.11 -0.65 -6.41
C GLY A 316 -3.52 -0.10 -6.17
N TRP A 317 -4.00 0.69 -7.12
CA TRP A 317 -5.35 1.25 -7.08
C TRP A 317 -5.90 1.57 -8.46
N ALA A 318 -7.21 1.78 -8.52
CA ALA A 318 -7.94 2.15 -9.71
C ALA A 318 -8.86 3.35 -9.43
N SER A 319 -8.89 4.31 -10.36
CA SER A 319 -9.91 5.35 -10.44
C SER A 319 -10.45 5.42 -11.88
N SER A 320 -11.47 6.26 -12.13
CA SER A 320 -12.09 6.44 -13.45
C SER A 320 -11.12 7.09 -14.45
N GLY A 321 -10.17 6.30 -14.94
CA GLY A 321 -9.20 6.67 -15.97
C GLY A 321 -7.74 6.32 -15.66
N VAL A 322 -7.40 6.01 -14.40
CA VAL A 322 -6.01 5.68 -14.00
C VAL A 322 -6.01 4.37 -13.21
N ALA A 323 -5.21 3.39 -13.65
CA ALA A 323 -4.67 2.36 -12.77
C ALA A 323 -3.30 2.81 -12.29
N ALA A 324 -2.97 2.51 -11.06
CA ALA A 324 -1.66 2.75 -10.50
C ALA A 324 -1.13 1.48 -9.85
N VAL A 325 0.18 1.26 -9.98
CA VAL A 325 0.91 0.22 -9.26
C VAL A 325 2.12 0.83 -8.59
N ASP A 326 2.31 0.51 -7.31
CA ASP A 326 3.33 1.10 -6.45
C ASP A 326 4.59 0.23 -6.43
N LEU A 327 5.61 0.61 -7.20
CA LEU A 327 6.71 -0.31 -7.52
C LEU A 327 7.56 -0.71 -6.31
N GLU A 328 7.63 0.10 -5.26
CA GLU A 328 8.43 -0.26 -4.08
C GLU A 328 7.83 -1.39 -3.23
N TRP A 329 6.54 -1.69 -3.39
CA TRP A 329 5.88 -2.81 -2.71
C TRP A 329 6.26 -4.15 -3.32
N PHE A 330 6.57 -4.15 -4.61
CA PHE A 330 6.96 -5.35 -5.35
C PHE A 330 8.47 -5.48 -5.48
N LYS A 331 9.17 -4.38 -5.80
CA LYS A 331 10.56 -4.41 -6.23
C LYS A 331 10.71 -5.42 -7.36
N ASP A 332 11.46 -6.50 -7.16
CA ASP A 332 11.65 -7.61 -8.09
C ASP A 332 10.78 -8.84 -7.78
N ASP A 333 9.74 -8.71 -6.97
CA ASP A 333 8.70 -9.73 -6.76
C ASP A 333 7.71 -9.76 -7.96
N TRP A 334 8.19 -10.30 -9.07
CA TRP A 334 7.44 -10.40 -10.31
C TRP A 334 6.11 -11.16 -10.21
N PRO A 335 6.01 -12.30 -9.49
CA PRO A 335 4.74 -12.97 -9.27
C PRO A 335 3.71 -12.07 -8.59
N ARG A 336 4.11 -11.34 -7.54
CA ARG A 336 3.19 -10.43 -6.84
C ARG A 336 2.78 -9.25 -7.72
N LEU A 337 3.72 -8.64 -8.46
CA LEU A 337 3.41 -7.56 -9.41
C LEU A 337 2.36 -8.00 -10.43
N ARG A 338 2.56 -9.18 -11.05
CA ARG A 338 1.61 -9.76 -12.01
C ARG A 338 0.26 -10.06 -11.36
N GLY A 339 0.26 -10.61 -10.14
CA GLY A 339 -0.94 -10.90 -9.36
C GLY A 339 -1.78 -9.63 -9.13
N THR A 340 -1.16 -8.57 -8.60
CA THR A 340 -1.84 -7.29 -8.38
C THR A 340 -2.32 -6.66 -9.68
N LEU A 341 -1.49 -6.62 -10.73
CA LEU A 341 -1.92 -6.12 -12.04
C LEU A 341 -3.15 -6.87 -12.57
N THR A 342 -3.18 -8.19 -12.39
CA THR A 342 -4.30 -9.03 -12.80
C THR A 342 -5.56 -8.72 -11.97
N HIS A 343 -5.42 -8.61 -10.66
CA HIS A 343 -6.50 -8.29 -9.73
C HIS A 343 -7.14 -6.93 -10.05
N GLU A 344 -6.33 -5.87 -10.12
CA GLU A 344 -6.79 -4.51 -10.38
C GLU A 344 -7.31 -4.32 -11.81
N THR A 345 -6.73 -5.02 -12.79
CA THR A 345 -7.26 -5.01 -14.17
C THR A 345 -8.60 -5.71 -14.25
N PHE A 346 -8.82 -6.77 -13.46
CA PHE A 346 -10.11 -7.44 -13.42
C PHE A 346 -11.21 -6.53 -12.86
N HIS A 347 -10.92 -5.71 -11.85
CA HIS A 347 -11.86 -4.69 -11.37
C HIS A 347 -12.28 -3.69 -12.46
N ALA A 348 -11.35 -3.23 -13.29
CA ALA A 348 -11.72 -2.37 -14.41
C ALA A 348 -12.55 -3.11 -15.47
N ALA A 349 -12.24 -4.39 -15.73
CA ALA A 349 -13.03 -5.19 -16.64
C ALA A 349 -14.46 -5.42 -16.10
N GLN A 350 -14.61 -5.70 -14.80
CA GLN A 350 -15.91 -5.76 -14.12
C GLN A 350 -16.68 -4.45 -14.32
N ALA A 351 -16.05 -3.30 -14.09
CA ALA A 351 -16.66 -1.99 -14.26
C ALA A 351 -17.06 -1.72 -15.71
N ALA A 352 -16.22 -2.09 -16.68
CA ALA A 352 -16.46 -1.87 -18.11
C ALA A 352 -17.68 -2.64 -18.65
N VAL A 353 -17.98 -3.82 -18.08
CA VAL A 353 -19.14 -4.62 -18.49
C VAL A 353 -20.37 -4.38 -17.62
N ARG A 354 -20.23 -3.61 -16.53
CA ARG A 354 -21.29 -3.42 -15.56
C ARG A 354 -22.41 -2.56 -16.13
N ARG A 355 -23.65 -3.03 -16.01
CA ARG A 355 -24.83 -2.22 -16.32
C ARG A 355 -25.27 -1.47 -15.07
N PRO A 356 -25.51 -0.14 -15.15
CA PRO A 356 -26.14 0.59 -14.06
C PRO A 356 -27.49 -0.05 -13.72
N SER A 357 -27.74 -0.33 -12.45
CA SER A 357 -29.08 -0.71 -12.00
C SER A 357 -29.87 0.57 -11.75
N ALA A 358 -30.99 0.75 -12.46
CA ALA A 358 -31.89 1.89 -12.29
C ALA A 358 -32.92 1.68 -11.15
N VAL A 359 -32.82 0.57 -10.42
CA VAL A 359 -33.80 0.21 -9.40
C VAL A 359 -33.60 1.08 -8.16
N ALA A 360 -34.63 1.84 -7.78
CA ALA A 360 -34.65 2.52 -6.49
C ALA A 360 -34.51 1.49 -5.36
N VAL A 361 -33.53 1.72 -4.47
CA VAL A 361 -33.23 0.83 -3.36
C VAL A 361 -33.55 1.51 -2.03
N THR A 362 -34.16 0.76 -1.11
CA THR A 362 -34.30 1.22 0.28
C THR A 362 -32.93 1.25 0.96
N ALA A 363 -32.80 2.00 2.06
CA ALA A 363 -31.56 2.02 2.84
C ALA A 363 -31.15 0.62 3.37
N ARG A 364 -32.15 -0.23 3.65
CA ARG A 364 -31.94 -1.64 4.02
C ARG A 364 -31.36 -2.44 2.85
N ASP A 365 -31.98 -2.33 1.68
CA ASP A 365 -31.58 -3.07 0.49
C ASP A 365 -30.20 -2.61 -0.01
N SER A 366 -29.86 -1.33 0.16
CA SER A 366 -28.54 -0.81 -0.22
C SER A 366 -27.41 -1.45 0.59
N VAL A 367 -27.61 -1.77 1.87
CA VAL A 367 -26.59 -2.47 2.67
C VAL A 367 -26.38 -3.89 2.18
N LEU A 368 -27.46 -4.65 1.98
CA LEU A 368 -27.38 -6.03 1.50
C LEU A 368 -26.80 -6.11 0.08
N ARG A 369 -27.19 -5.18 -0.80
CA ARG A 369 -26.60 -5.05 -2.13
C ARG A 369 -25.11 -4.73 -2.06
N ARG A 370 -24.69 -3.83 -1.15
CA ARG A 370 -23.28 -3.51 -0.94
C ARG A 370 -22.48 -4.71 -0.44
N ALA A 371 -23.02 -5.51 0.47
CA ALA A 371 -22.39 -6.75 0.92
C ALA A 371 -22.23 -7.76 -0.23
N ALA A 372 -23.30 -7.95 -1.02
CA ALA A 372 -23.28 -8.84 -2.18
C ALA A 372 -22.29 -8.35 -3.25
N GLU A 373 -22.24 -7.04 -3.48
CA GLU A 373 -21.31 -6.41 -4.42
C GLU A 373 -19.85 -6.57 -3.97
N ALA A 374 -19.57 -6.43 -2.68
CA ALA A 374 -18.24 -6.67 -2.14
C ALA A 374 -17.79 -8.13 -2.32
N LEU A 375 -18.66 -9.11 -2.01
CA LEU A 375 -18.37 -10.53 -2.23
C LEU A 375 -18.12 -10.83 -3.71
N PHE A 376 -18.89 -10.21 -4.60
CA PHE A 376 -18.75 -10.36 -6.03
C PHE A 376 -17.46 -9.70 -6.55
N SER A 377 -17.27 -8.41 -6.30
CA SER A 377 -16.16 -7.62 -6.83
C SER A 377 -14.83 -8.18 -6.37
N GLU A 378 -14.60 -8.19 -5.05
CA GLU A 378 -13.35 -8.63 -4.43
C GLU A 378 -13.16 -10.14 -4.56
N GLY A 379 -14.23 -10.92 -4.40
CA GLY A 379 -14.15 -12.38 -4.45
C GLY A 379 -13.78 -12.92 -5.82
N THR A 380 -14.39 -12.38 -6.88
CA THR A 380 -14.09 -12.85 -8.24
C THR A 380 -12.73 -12.36 -8.71
N ALA A 381 -12.29 -11.16 -8.32
CA ALA A 381 -10.92 -10.68 -8.53
C ALA A 381 -9.90 -11.56 -7.79
N ASN A 382 -10.15 -11.87 -6.52
CA ASN A 382 -9.28 -12.70 -5.68
C ASN A 382 -9.19 -14.16 -6.18
N TRP A 383 -10.25 -14.69 -6.79
CA TRP A 383 -10.21 -15.99 -7.47
C TRP A 383 -9.33 -16.00 -8.72
N ILE A 384 -9.39 -14.93 -9.51
CA ILE A 384 -8.59 -14.81 -10.73
C ILE A 384 -7.12 -14.58 -10.39
N ALA A 385 -6.86 -13.69 -9.43
CA ALA A 385 -5.54 -13.40 -8.92
C ALA A 385 -5.63 -13.10 -7.42
N PRO A 386 -5.22 -14.06 -6.56
CA PRO A 386 -5.23 -13.86 -5.12
C PRO A 386 -4.39 -12.63 -4.74
N ALA A 387 -4.95 -11.76 -3.91
CA ALA A 387 -4.25 -10.57 -3.40
C ALA A 387 -3.08 -10.95 -2.48
N ARG A 388 -3.13 -12.15 -1.89
CA ARG A 388 -2.04 -12.73 -1.09
C ARG A 388 -2.03 -14.25 -1.17
N ASP A 389 -0.84 -14.81 -1.09
CA ASP A 389 -0.66 -16.24 -0.86
C ASP A 389 -1.06 -16.57 0.57
N MET A 390 -2.25 -17.15 0.71
CA MET A 390 -2.82 -17.52 2.01
C MET A 390 -2.76 -19.04 2.19
N PRO A 391 -2.17 -19.55 3.29
CA PRO A 391 -2.24 -20.97 3.66
C PRO A 391 -3.68 -21.48 3.72
N ALA A 392 -3.88 -22.76 3.39
CA ALA A 392 -5.22 -23.35 3.26
C ALA A 392 -6.06 -23.24 4.55
N GLU A 393 -5.44 -23.44 5.73
CA GLU A 393 -6.12 -23.31 7.02
C GLU A 393 -6.58 -21.87 7.30
N GLU A 394 -5.69 -20.91 7.06
CA GLU A 394 -6.00 -19.48 7.22
C GLU A 394 -7.11 -19.06 6.24
N ARG A 395 -7.07 -19.56 5.00
CA ARG A 395 -8.12 -19.34 4.00
C ARG A 395 -9.46 -19.90 4.45
N ALA A 396 -9.48 -21.13 4.97
CA ALA A 396 -10.69 -21.73 5.51
C ALA A 396 -11.24 -20.93 6.71
N ALA A 397 -10.38 -20.40 7.58
CA ALA A 397 -10.78 -19.53 8.68
C ALA A 397 -11.36 -18.20 8.18
N ALA A 398 -10.74 -17.57 7.18
CA ALA A 398 -11.22 -16.34 6.56
C ALA A 398 -12.59 -16.53 5.89
N VAL A 399 -12.82 -17.66 5.20
CA VAL A 399 -14.12 -18.03 4.62
C VAL A 399 -15.20 -18.15 5.70
N ARG A 400 -14.93 -18.86 6.80
CA ARG A 400 -15.87 -18.99 7.92
C ARG A 400 -16.20 -17.63 8.55
N LEU A 401 -15.18 -16.80 8.77
CA LEU A 401 -15.36 -15.45 9.29
C LEU A 401 -16.19 -14.58 8.33
N GLY A 402 -15.98 -14.70 7.02
CA GLY A 402 -16.74 -14.00 5.99
C GLY A 402 -18.21 -14.40 6.03
N SER A 403 -18.49 -15.70 6.13
CA SER A 403 -19.86 -16.23 6.23
C SER A 403 -20.60 -15.70 7.46
N ALA A 404 -19.99 -15.82 8.64
CA ALA A 404 -20.55 -15.30 9.89
C ALA A 404 -20.78 -13.77 9.84
N ARG A 405 -19.93 -13.04 9.10
CA ARG A 405 -20.07 -11.60 8.89
C ARG A 405 -21.28 -11.28 8.03
N VAL A 406 -21.54 -12.03 6.95
CA VAL A 406 -22.75 -11.86 6.12
C VAL A 406 -24.00 -12.12 6.96
N ASP A 407 -24.02 -13.19 7.76
CA ASP A 407 -25.14 -13.48 8.68
C ASP A 407 -25.37 -12.33 9.66
N SER A 408 -24.30 -11.73 10.19
CA SER A 408 -24.36 -10.57 11.08
C SER A 408 -24.94 -9.34 10.38
N VAL A 409 -24.56 -9.08 9.12
CA VAL A 409 -25.13 -8.00 8.30
C VAL A 409 -26.63 -8.20 8.12
N VAL A 410 -27.05 -9.42 7.75
CA VAL A 410 -28.48 -9.76 7.55
C VAL A 410 -29.26 -9.63 8.85
N ALA A 411 -28.70 -10.05 9.98
CA ALA A 411 -29.32 -9.92 11.29
C ALA A 411 -29.46 -8.45 11.73
N ALA A 412 -28.44 -7.61 11.52
CA ALA A 412 -28.50 -6.18 11.82
C ALA A 412 -29.55 -5.46 10.96
N VAL A 413 -29.57 -5.73 9.65
CA VAL A 413 -30.58 -5.22 8.72
C VAL A 413 -31.99 -5.62 9.14
N ALA A 414 -32.20 -6.87 9.57
CA ALA A 414 -33.51 -7.35 10.02
C ALA A 414 -34.01 -6.64 11.30
N ARG A 415 -33.10 -6.13 12.14
CA ARG A 415 -33.42 -5.33 13.33
C ARG A 415 -33.54 -3.82 13.05
N GLY A 416 -33.36 -3.38 11.80
CA GLY A 416 -33.35 -1.96 11.43
C GLY A 416 -32.03 -1.22 11.71
N ASP A 417 -30.96 -1.92 12.12
CA ASP A 417 -29.65 -1.34 12.40
C ASP A 417 -28.82 -1.18 11.11
N VAL A 418 -29.18 -0.20 10.29
CA VAL A 418 -28.54 0.08 8.99
C VAL A 418 -27.08 0.53 9.17
N ALA A 419 -26.81 1.38 10.15
CA ALA A 419 -25.47 1.92 10.41
C ALA A 419 -24.51 0.83 10.89
N GLY A 420 -24.93 0.00 11.85
CA GLY A 420 -24.16 -1.15 12.31
C GLY A 420 -23.91 -2.18 11.20
N ALA A 421 -24.91 -2.40 10.34
CA ALA A 421 -24.75 -3.26 9.18
C ALA A 421 -23.74 -2.70 8.15
N HIS A 422 -23.73 -1.39 7.90
CA HIS A 422 -22.69 -0.75 7.08
C HIS A 422 -21.28 -0.93 7.68
N ALA A 423 -21.12 -0.72 8.98
CA ALA A 423 -19.84 -0.93 9.65
C ALA A 423 -19.36 -2.40 9.58
N LEU A 424 -20.29 -3.37 9.58
CA LEU A 424 -19.97 -4.78 9.36
C LEU A 424 -19.49 -5.04 7.93
N VAL A 425 -20.11 -4.42 6.92
CA VAL A 425 -19.66 -4.50 5.52
C VAL A 425 -18.28 -3.85 5.35
N ASP A 426 -18.06 -2.65 5.90
CA ASP A 426 -16.77 -1.95 5.85
C ASP A 426 -15.64 -2.82 6.45
N ARG A 427 -15.90 -3.49 7.57
CA ARG A 427 -14.95 -4.45 8.17
C ARG A 427 -14.78 -5.73 7.35
N GLY A 428 -15.77 -6.10 6.54
CA GLY A 428 -15.68 -7.26 5.64
C GLY A 428 -14.70 -7.04 4.49
N ILE A 429 -14.52 -5.79 4.05
CA ILE A 429 -13.67 -5.42 2.91
C ILE A 429 -12.32 -4.81 3.31
N SER A 430 -12.23 -4.16 4.47
CA SER A 430 -11.01 -3.44 4.87
C SER A 430 -9.76 -4.34 4.89
N GLY A 431 -8.71 -3.93 4.16
CA GLY A 431 -7.39 -4.56 4.19
C GLY A 431 -7.38 -6.02 3.73
N ALA A 432 -8.00 -6.31 2.57
CA ALA A 432 -8.22 -7.69 2.10
C ALA A 432 -9.00 -8.54 3.12
N GLY A 433 -10.10 -7.98 3.63
CA GLY A 433 -10.91 -8.56 4.70
C GLY A 433 -11.59 -9.90 4.33
N PRO A 434 -12.36 -10.50 5.25
CA PRO A 434 -12.88 -11.85 5.08
C PRO A 434 -13.87 -12.03 3.91
N PHE A 435 -14.41 -10.95 3.33
CA PHE A 435 -15.23 -11.04 2.13
C PHE A 435 -14.44 -11.45 0.87
N TYR A 436 -13.14 -11.19 0.82
CA TYR A 436 -12.28 -11.60 -0.30
C TYR A 436 -12.23 -13.13 -0.40
N ALA A 437 -11.86 -13.79 0.71
CA ALA A 437 -11.75 -15.26 0.76
C ALA A 437 -13.11 -15.95 0.59
N LEU A 438 -14.18 -15.43 1.20
CA LEU A 438 -15.52 -15.98 1.03
C LEU A 438 -15.99 -15.85 -0.43
N GLY A 439 -15.87 -14.66 -1.02
CA GLY A 439 -16.27 -14.44 -2.41
C GLY A 439 -15.44 -15.24 -3.41
N GLU A 440 -14.15 -15.44 -3.15
CA GLU A 440 -13.29 -16.35 -3.91
C GLU A 440 -13.83 -17.78 -3.86
N ALA A 441 -14.11 -18.33 -2.67
CA ALA A 441 -14.64 -19.67 -2.51
C ALA A 441 -16.03 -19.86 -3.16
N MET A 442 -16.87 -18.81 -3.12
CA MET A 442 -18.13 -18.77 -3.86
C MET A 442 -17.91 -18.80 -5.38
N THR A 443 -16.90 -18.06 -5.87
CA THR A 443 -16.53 -18.05 -7.29
C THR A 443 -16.02 -19.41 -7.74
N ALA A 444 -15.15 -20.04 -6.95
CA ALA A 444 -14.69 -21.41 -7.17
C ALA A 444 -15.87 -22.37 -7.31
N THR A 445 -16.83 -22.30 -6.38
CA THR A 445 -18.05 -23.13 -6.41
C THR A 445 -18.86 -22.94 -7.70
N ILE A 446 -19.00 -21.69 -8.16
CA ILE A 446 -19.69 -21.37 -9.43
C ILE A 446 -18.93 -21.98 -10.61
N VAL A 447 -17.63 -21.75 -10.71
CA VAL A 447 -16.81 -22.20 -11.84
C VAL A 447 -16.73 -23.71 -11.91
N GLU A 448 -16.58 -24.40 -10.77
CA GLU A 448 -16.54 -25.86 -10.71
C GLU A 448 -17.87 -26.51 -11.13
N ALA A 449 -19.00 -25.96 -10.71
CA ALA A 449 -20.32 -26.54 -11.00
C ALA A 449 -20.89 -26.14 -12.37
N LEU A 450 -20.64 -24.89 -12.79
CA LEU A 450 -21.32 -24.26 -13.93
C LEU A 450 -20.37 -23.85 -15.07
N GLY A 451 -19.06 -23.97 -14.86
CA GLY A 451 -18.03 -23.57 -15.81
C GLY A 451 -17.67 -22.08 -15.76
N PRO A 452 -16.54 -21.66 -16.40
CA PRO A 452 -16.09 -20.28 -16.43
C PRO A 452 -17.09 -19.28 -17.04
N SER A 453 -17.87 -19.71 -18.04
CA SER A 453 -18.89 -18.86 -18.69
C SER A 453 -19.97 -18.39 -17.71
N ALA A 454 -20.21 -19.15 -16.63
CA ALA A 454 -21.17 -18.77 -15.62
C ALA A 454 -20.79 -17.48 -14.89
N LEU A 455 -19.48 -17.21 -14.75
CA LEU A 455 -18.97 -15.97 -14.18
C LEU A 455 -19.16 -14.80 -15.17
N ALA A 456 -18.83 -15.01 -16.45
CA ALA A 456 -19.05 -14.02 -17.50
C ALA A 456 -20.51 -13.55 -17.56
N ASP A 457 -21.48 -14.46 -17.43
CA ASP A 457 -22.92 -14.11 -17.43
C ASP A 457 -23.35 -13.23 -16.23
N VAL A 458 -22.63 -13.34 -15.11
CA VAL A 458 -22.95 -12.63 -13.86
C VAL A 458 -22.35 -11.24 -13.85
N LEU A 459 -21.18 -11.05 -14.47
CA LEU A 459 -20.44 -9.78 -14.42
C LEU A 459 -21.29 -8.54 -14.76
N PRO A 460 -22.12 -8.54 -15.83
CA PRO A 460 -22.96 -7.37 -16.14
C PRO A 460 -24.07 -7.08 -15.13
N ARG A 461 -24.43 -8.06 -14.29
CA ARG A 461 -25.59 -8.04 -13.37
C ARG A 461 -25.18 -7.85 -11.91
N GLY A 462 -23.96 -8.23 -11.53
CA GLY A 462 -23.35 -7.88 -10.25
C GLY A 462 -23.66 -8.75 -9.04
N GLY A 463 -23.49 -8.16 -7.85
CA GLY A 463 -23.48 -8.87 -6.57
C GLY A 463 -24.72 -9.73 -6.28
N VAL A 464 -25.92 -9.21 -6.53
CA VAL A 464 -27.15 -9.97 -6.28
C VAL A 464 -27.25 -11.18 -7.21
N ALA A 465 -26.99 -10.98 -8.50
CA ALA A 465 -26.95 -12.05 -9.49
C ALA A 465 -25.86 -13.08 -9.18
N PHE A 466 -24.71 -12.64 -8.65
CA PHE A 466 -23.64 -13.51 -8.19
C PHE A 466 -24.09 -14.44 -7.05
N VAL A 467 -24.77 -13.92 -6.04
CA VAL A 467 -25.31 -14.74 -4.94
C VAL A 467 -26.38 -15.71 -5.44
N LYS A 468 -27.26 -15.29 -6.36
CA LYS A 468 -28.24 -16.18 -7.01
C LYS A 468 -27.56 -17.29 -7.80
N ARG A 469 -26.51 -16.97 -8.56
CA ARG A 469 -25.72 -17.95 -9.33
C ARG A 469 -25.01 -18.94 -8.42
N TYR A 470 -24.42 -18.46 -7.33
CA TYR A 470 -23.82 -19.28 -6.29
C TYR A 470 -24.83 -20.28 -5.70
N SER A 471 -26.03 -19.82 -5.34
CA SER A 471 -27.09 -20.70 -4.82
C SER A 471 -27.44 -21.82 -5.80
N ARG A 472 -27.57 -21.51 -7.10
CA ARG A 472 -27.80 -22.53 -8.14
C ARG A 472 -26.66 -23.55 -8.23
N ALA A 473 -25.41 -23.09 -8.16
CA ALA A 473 -24.23 -23.97 -8.18
C ALA A 473 -24.22 -24.94 -7.00
N VAL A 474 -24.57 -24.46 -5.79
CA VAL A 474 -24.70 -25.29 -4.59
C VAL A 474 -25.81 -26.34 -4.76
N SER A 475 -26.97 -25.96 -5.30
CA SER A 475 -28.07 -26.90 -5.54
C SER A 475 -27.68 -28.02 -6.52
N GLN A 476 -26.93 -27.71 -7.58
CA GLN A 476 -26.44 -28.72 -8.53
C GLN A 476 -25.45 -29.70 -7.92
N ARG A 477 -24.73 -29.30 -6.87
CA ARG A 477 -23.80 -30.15 -6.11
C ARG A 477 -24.48 -30.94 -4.98
N GLY A 478 -25.81 -30.93 -4.90
CA GLY A 478 -26.56 -31.64 -3.85
C GLY A 478 -26.56 -30.94 -2.49
N GLY A 479 -26.18 -29.67 -2.40
CA GLY A 479 -26.39 -28.82 -1.22
C GLY A 479 -25.43 -29.00 -0.03
N THR A 480 -24.55 -30.01 -0.02
CA THR A 480 -23.75 -30.40 1.16
C THR A 480 -22.56 -29.48 1.51
N ALA A 481 -22.36 -28.38 0.79
CA ALA A 481 -21.22 -27.47 0.98
C ALA A 481 -21.58 -25.97 0.86
N ALA A 482 -22.77 -25.58 1.34
CA ALA A 482 -23.17 -24.17 1.35
C ALA A 482 -22.28 -23.34 2.30
N LEU A 483 -21.60 -22.33 1.76
CA LEU A 483 -20.78 -21.36 2.46
C LEU A 483 -21.62 -20.26 3.12
N LEU A 484 -22.81 -19.98 2.58
CA LEU A 484 -23.77 -19.03 3.12
C LEU A 484 -24.97 -19.77 3.69
N THR A 485 -25.54 -19.27 4.79
CA THR A 485 -26.78 -19.81 5.34
C THR A 485 -27.96 -19.57 4.40
N THR A 486 -28.97 -20.45 4.45
CA THR A 486 -30.23 -20.29 3.68
C THR A 486 -30.87 -18.92 3.94
N ARG A 487 -30.79 -18.43 5.17
CA ARG A 487 -31.27 -17.10 5.57
C ARG A 487 -30.55 -15.99 4.80
N SER A 488 -29.22 -16.03 4.77
CA SER A 488 -28.40 -15.02 4.08
C SER A 488 -28.59 -15.04 2.57
N VAL A 489 -28.62 -16.23 1.97
CA VAL A 489 -28.93 -16.37 0.53
C VAL A 489 -30.32 -15.81 0.22
N SER A 490 -31.34 -16.19 0.99
CA SER A 490 -32.72 -15.73 0.75
C SER A 490 -32.86 -14.21 0.90
N ALA A 491 -32.23 -13.63 1.92
CA ALA A 491 -32.27 -12.18 2.15
C ALA A 491 -31.66 -11.38 1.00
N ILE A 492 -30.56 -11.86 0.41
CA ILE A 492 -29.90 -11.19 -0.72
C ILE A 492 -30.62 -11.50 -2.04
N ALA A 493 -31.02 -12.76 -2.27
CA ALA A 493 -31.66 -13.18 -3.50
C ALA A 493 -33.07 -12.59 -3.70
N ALA A 494 -33.74 -12.19 -2.62
CA ALA A 494 -35.02 -11.46 -2.68
C ALA A 494 -34.87 -10.04 -3.26
N LEU A 495 -33.65 -9.50 -3.34
CA LEU A 495 -33.40 -8.22 -3.99
C LEU A 495 -33.62 -8.31 -5.50
N ARG A 496 -34.20 -7.25 -6.07
CA ARG A 496 -34.30 -7.08 -7.53
C ARG A 496 -32.89 -6.84 -8.11
N ASP A 497 -32.60 -7.39 -9.28
CA ASP A 497 -31.30 -7.18 -9.93
C ASP A 497 -31.11 -5.72 -10.36
#